data_AF-A0A8F5VRH5-F1
#
_entry.id   AF-A0A8F5VRH5-F1
#
_cell.length_a   1.000
_cell.length_b   1.000
_cell.length_c   1.000
_cell.angle_alpha   90.00
_cell.angle_beta   90.00
_cell.angle_gamma   90.00
#
_symmetry.space_group_name_H-M   'P 1'
#
loop_
_entity.id
_entity.type
_entity.pdbx_description
1 polymer ?
#
loop_
_entity_poly.entity_id
_entity_poly.type
_entity_poly.pdbx_seq_one_letter_code
_entity_poly.pdbx_strand_id
1 'polypeptide(L)'
;MSWGAKHPSVLKSLHMRPDGQKGKELTDAESARSLADTARCVRQAVSTRRAATVSFAQRDRLAVRIKHLDAQIAYWDAIADGLEAQGGGQ
;
A
#
# COMPACT_ATOMS: atom_id res chain seq x y z
N MET A 1 -10.51 -16.83 26.27
CA MET A 1 -10.68 -17.74 25.11
C MET A 1 -10.55 -16.91 23.84
N SER A 2 -9.52 -17.13 23.03
CA SER A 2 -9.36 -16.51 21.71
C SER A 2 -9.06 -17.61 20.70
N TRP A 3 -10.11 -18.09 20.05
CA TRP A 3 -10.05 -19.01 18.91
C TRP A 3 -10.04 -18.14 17.65
N GLY A 4 -8.92 -18.10 16.93
CA GLY A 4 -8.89 -17.38 15.66
C GLY A 4 -7.55 -17.20 14.94
N ALA A 5 -6.43 -17.75 15.42
CA ALA A 5 -5.12 -17.50 14.78
C ALA A 5 -4.25 -18.77 14.60
N LYS A 6 -4.87 -19.94 14.36
CA LYS A 6 -4.15 -21.17 13.97
C LYS A 6 -4.66 -21.70 12.63
N HIS A 7 -4.63 -20.88 11.60
CA HIS A 7 -4.80 -21.40 10.24
C HIS A 7 -3.44 -21.94 9.76
N PRO A 8 -3.29 -23.24 9.48
CA PRO A 8 -2.00 -23.84 9.08
C PRO A 8 -1.44 -23.24 7.79
N SER A 9 -2.26 -22.60 6.96
CA SER A 9 -1.82 -21.85 5.76
C SER A 9 -1.00 -20.61 6.08
N VAL A 10 -1.26 -19.95 7.22
CA VAL A 10 -0.52 -18.75 7.64
C VAL A 10 0.88 -19.15 8.11
N LEU A 11 1.03 -20.31 8.75
CA LEU A 11 2.34 -20.83 9.15
C LEU A 11 3.14 -21.40 7.98
N LYS A 12 2.48 -22.03 6.98
CA LYS A 12 3.17 -22.52 5.77
C LYS A 12 3.71 -21.40 4.88
N SER A 13 3.10 -20.22 4.91
CA SER A 13 3.56 -19.06 4.12
C SER A 13 4.77 -18.35 4.73
N LEU A 14 5.02 -18.54 6.03
CA LEU A 14 6.16 -17.95 6.75
C LEU A 14 7.43 -18.81 6.68
N HIS A 15 7.35 -20.05 6.20
CA HIS A 15 8.45 -21.03 6.26
C HIS A 15 9.05 -21.44 4.90
N MET A 16 8.81 -20.65 3.85
CA MET A 16 9.42 -20.87 2.54
C MET A 16 9.98 -19.54 2.00
N ARG A 17 10.93 -18.93 2.71
CA ARG A 17 12.00 -18.20 2.01
C ARG A 17 13.11 -19.23 1.80
N PRO A 18 13.29 -19.79 0.59
CA PRO A 18 14.48 -20.60 0.32
C PRO A 18 15.70 -19.72 0.59
N ASP A 19 16.53 -20.15 1.54
CA ASP A 19 17.82 -19.54 1.85
C ASP A 19 18.63 -19.41 0.55
N GLY A 20 18.73 -18.18 0.02
CA GLY A 20 19.50 -17.89 -1.19
C GLY A 20 18.79 -17.05 -2.25
N GLN A 21 17.47 -16.87 -2.20
CA GLN A 21 16.82 -15.83 -3.02
C GLN A 21 16.84 -14.50 -2.27
N LYS A 22 17.95 -13.76 -2.39
CA LYS A 22 17.88 -12.30 -2.25
C LYS A 22 16.89 -11.85 -3.33
N GLY A 23 15.63 -11.61 -2.95
CA GLY A 23 14.70 -10.93 -3.84
C GLY A 23 15.38 -9.67 -4.35
N LYS A 24 15.26 -9.39 -5.66
CA LYS A 24 15.86 -8.20 -6.27
C LYS A 24 15.58 -7.01 -5.36
N GLU A 25 16.63 -6.40 -4.82
CA GLU A 25 16.48 -5.19 -4.02
C GLU A 25 15.83 -4.15 -4.94
N LEU A 26 14.66 -3.67 -4.53
CA LEU A 26 13.98 -2.61 -5.24
C LEU A 26 14.86 -1.36 -5.15
N THR A 27 15.01 -0.68 -6.27
CA THR A 27 15.54 0.68 -6.27
C THR A 27 14.65 1.59 -5.41
N ASP A 28 15.19 2.72 -4.97
CA ASP A 28 14.41 3.69 -4.19
C ASP A 28 13.18 4.19 -4.98
N ALA A 29 13.31 4.35 -6.30
CA ALA A 29 12.21 4.73 -7.19
C ALA A 29 11.14 3.62 -7.28
N GLU A 30 11.54 2.35 -7.46
CA GLU A 30 10.62 1.20 -7.44
C GLU A 30 9.92 1.07 -6.07
N SER A 31 10.63 1.35 -4.98
CA SER A 31 10.08 1.33 -3.62
C SER A 31 9.05 2.43 -3.41
N ALA A 32 9.34 3.66 -3.84
CA ALA A 32 8.40 4.78 -3.79
C ALA A 32 7.12 4.48 -4.60
N ARG A 33 7.25 3.91 -5.80
CA ARG A 33 6.10 3.46 -6.60
C ARG A 33 5.27 2.39 -5.92
N SER A 34 5.92 1.40 -5.31
CA SER A 34 5.24 0.34 -4.55
C SER A 34 4.41 0.92 -3.38
N LEU A 35 4.92 1.95 -2.71
CA LEU A 35 4.18 2.67 -1.66
C LEU A 35 2.98 3.45 -2.23
N ALA A 36 3.16 4.13 -3.37
CA ALA A 36 2.06 4.79 -4.07
C ALA A 36 0.96 3.79 -4.49
N ASP A 37 1.34 2.63 -5.03
CA ASP A 37 0.40 1.58 -5.43
C ASP A 37 -0.35 0.98 -4.23
N THR A 38 0.35 0.77 -3.12
CA THR A 38 -0.29 0.33 -1.87
C THR A 38 -1.31 1.36 -1.41
N ALA A 39 -0.99 2.64 -1.46
CA ALA A 39 -1.92 3.71 -1.12
C ALA A 39 -3.12 3.76 -2.08
N ARG A 40 -2.93 3.55 -3.39
CA ARG A 40 -4.01 3.43 -4.39
C ARG A 40 -4.96 2.28 -4.07
N CYS A 41 -4.43 1.09 -3.75
CA CYS A 41 -5.23 -0.07 -3.34
C CYS A 41 -6.11 0.23 -2.12
N VAL A 42 -5.52 0.84 -1.08
CA VAL A 42 -6.25 1.23 0.13
C VAL A 42 -7.30 2.29 -0.20
N ARG A 43 -6.96 3.28 -1.03
CA ARG A 43 -7.86 4.36 -1.46
C ARG A 43 -9.07 3.83 -2.23
N GLN A 44 -8.88 2.83 -3.09
CA GLN A 44 -9.97 2.13 -3.77
C GLN A 44 -10.88 1.41 -2.77
N ALA A 45 -10.31 0.64 -1.84
CA ALA A 45 -11.09 -0.06 -0.82
C ALA A 45 -11.92 0.90 0.06
N VAL A 46 -11.32 2.04 0.47
CA VAL A 46 -12.02 3.08 1.25
C VAL A 46 -13.13 3.73 0.42
N SER A 47 -12.91 3.94 -0.88
CA SER A 47 -13.93 4.50 -1.79
C SER A 47 -15.13 3.56 -1.93
N THR A 48 -14.89 2.26 -2.12
CA THR A 48 -15.95 1.24 -2.14
C THR A 48 -16.72 1.23 -0.82
N ARG A 49 -16.02 1.25 0.31
CA ARG A 49 -16.66 1.31 1.63
C ARG A 49 -17.51 2.57 1.79
N ARG A 50 -17.03 3.73 1.34
CA ARG A 50 -17.77 5.00 1.41
C ARG A 50 -19.06 4.93 0.59
N ALA A 51 -19.02 4.36 -0.61
CA ALA A 51 -20.20 4.19 -1.45
C ALA A 51 -21.27 3.30 -0.79
N ALA A 52 -20.83 2.23 -0.12
CA ALA A 52 -21.71 1.31 0.61
C ALA A 52 -22.17 1.82 1.99
N THR A 53 -21.61 2.94 2.49
CA THR A 53 -21.92 3.45 3.83
C THR A 53 -23.15 4.35 3.79
N VAL A 54 -24.15 4.04 4.63
CA VAL A 54 -25.38 4.83 4.77
C VAL A 54 -25.19 6.03 5.70
N SER A 55 -24.47 5.85 6.82
CA SER A 55 -24.28 6.92 7.81
C SER A 55 -23.49 8.10 7.23
N PHE A 56 -24.09 9.30 7.24
CA PHE A 56 -23.44 10.54 6.79
C PHE A 56 -22.12 10.82 7.52
N ALA A 57 -22.12 10.76 8.85
CA ALA A 57 -20.92 11.00 9.65
C ALA A 57 -19.78 10.01 9.31
N GLN A 58 -20.10 8.75 9.03
CA GLN A 58 -19.10 7.76 8.61
C GLN A 58 -18.62 8.01 7.17
N ARG A 59 -19.50 8.41 6.26
CA ARG A 59 -19.12 8.79 4.87
C ARG A 59 -18.15 9.96 4.86
N ASP A 60 -18.33 10.95 5.75
CA ASP A 60 -17.46 12.12 5.84
C ASP A 60 -16.08 11.75 6.38
N ARG A 61 -16.01 10.89 7.41
CA ARG A 61 -14.73 10.35 7.90
C ARG A 61 -13.98 9.59 6.81
N LEU A 62 -14.69 8.78 6.02
CA LEU A 62 -14.09 8.07 4.89
C LEU A 62 -13.66 9.04 3.78
N ALA A 63 -14.38 10.13 3.54
CA ALA A 63 -13.98 11.17 2.58
C ALA A 63 -12.68 11.87 3.00
N VAL A 64 -12.53 12.22 4.28
CA VAL A 64 -11.28 12.78 4.83
C VAL A 64 -10.13 11.79 4.64
N ARG A 65 -10.36 10.51 4.92
CA ARG A 65 -9.36 9.46 4.71
C ARG A 65 -8.96 9.32 3.24
N ILE A 66 -9.88 9.44 2.30
CA ILE A 66 -9.58 9.44 0.85
C ILE A 66 -8.67 10.61 0.51
N LYS A 67 -8.97 11.83 0.98
CA LYS A 67 -8.11 13.01 0.73
C LYS A 67 -6.68 12.81 1.24
N HIS A 68 -6.53 12.21 2.42
CA HIS A 68 -5.22 11.91 2.98
C HIS A 68 -4.46 10.88 2.13
N LEU A 69 -5.14 9.83 1.65
CA LEU A 69 -4.53 8.84 0.76
C LEU A 69 -4.17 9.45 -0.61
N ASP A 70 -5.01 10.31 -1.17
CA ASP A 70 -4.71 11.03 -2.42
C ASP A 70 -3.44 11.88 -2.26
N ALA A 71 -3.26 12.55 -1.11
CA ALA A 71 -2.03 13.29 -0.81
C ALA A 71 -0.80 12.38 -0.65
N GLN A 72 -0.95 11.21 -0.02
CA GLN A 72 0.14 10.23 0.08
C GLN A 72 0.56 9.68 -1.29
N ILE A 73 -0.40 9.40 -2.17
CA ILE A 73 -0.13 8.94 -3.54
C ILE A 73 0.69 10.01 -4.27
N ALA A 74 0.22 11.26 -4.27
CA ALA A 74 0.92 12.36 -4.93
C ALA A 74 2.34 12.58 -4.37
N TYR A 75 2.51 12.45 -3.05
CA TYR A 75 3.83 12.53 -2.41
C TYR A 75 4.78 11.45 -2.92
N TRP A 76 4.36 10.18 -2.89
CA TRP A 76 5.23 9.07 -3.30
C TRP A 76 5.49 9.03 -4.80
N ASP A 77 4.51 9.42 -5.62
CA ASP A 77 4.71 9.61 -7.06
C ASP A 77 5.77 10.68 -7.33
N ALA A 78 5.68 11.84 -6.67
CA ALA A 78 6.67 12.91 -6.83
C ALA A 78 8.09 12.48 -6.38
N ILE A 79 8.18 11.67 -5.32
CA ILE A 79 9.46 11.10 -4.88
C ILE A 79 10.01 10.12 -5.93
N ALA A 80 9.16 9.23 -6.46
CA ALA A 80 9.57 8.29 -7.50
C ALA A 80 10.08 9.01 -8.74
N ASP A 81 9.33 10.00 -9.24
CA ASP A 81 9.70 10.80 -10.40
C ASP A 81 11.00 11.57 -10.17
N GLY A 82 11.18 12.14 -8.96
CA GLY A 82 12.40 12.84 -8.57
C GLY A 82 13.62 11.93 -8.51
N LEU A 83 13.47 10.67 -8.11
CA LEU A 83 14.55 9.68 -8.07
C LEU A 83 14.91 9.20 -9.48
N GLU A 84 13.95 9.02 -10.37
CA GLU A 84 14.21 8.63 -11.77
C GLU A 84 14.90 9.74 -12.55
N ALA A 85 14.51 11.00 -12.34
CA ALA A 85 15.15 12.14 -12.98
C ALA A 85 16.63 12.29 -12.56
N GLN A 86 16.97 11.91 -11.32
CA GLN A 86 18.35 11.91 -10.82
C GLN A 86 19.16 10.70 -11.33
N GLY A 87 18.50 9.57 -11.59
CA GLY A 87 19.14 8.35 -12.11
C GLY A 87 19.37 8.34 -13.63
N GLY A 88 18.73 9.23 -14.39
CA GLY A 88 18.86 9.33 -15.86
C GLY A 88 20.02 10.19 -16.36
N GLY A 89 20.93 10.61 -15.47
CA GLY A 89 22.07 11.49 -15.77
C GLY A 89 23.45 10.80 -15.74
N GLN A 90 23.53 9.52 -16.11
CA GLN A 90 24.80 8.80 -16.31
C GLN A 90 24.91 8.22 -17.72
#